data_AF-A0A8D0C0A4-F1
#
_entry.id   AF-A0A8D0C0A4-F1
#
_cell.length_a   1.000
_cell.length_b   1.000
_cell.length_c   1.000
_cell.angle_alpha   90.00
_cell.angle_beta   90.00
_cell.angle_gamma   90.00
#
_symmetry.space_group_name_H-M   'P 1'
#
loop_
_entity.id
_entity.type
_entity.pdbx_description
1 polymer ?
#
loop_
_entity_poly.entity_id
_entity_poly.type
_entity_poly.pdbx_seq_one_letter_code
_entity_poly.pdbx_strand_id
1 'polypeptide(L)' 'MVEKTQKIVKIAPGAAVRVERGIKGDVTIGPRTIIQPKAQSIAEAGPIVTGEGNLIEEQAIVINVSVPSHK' A
#
# COMPACT_ATOMS: atom_id res chain seq x y z
N MET A 1 -9.35 10.25 21.93
CA MET A 1 -8.39 10.99 21.10
C MET A 1 -8.01 10.05 19.97
N VAL A 2 -8.49 10.27 18.75
CA VAL A 2 -8.05 9.47 17.60
C VAL A 2 -6.68 9.98 17.20
N GLU A 3 -5.64 9.20 17.46
CA GLU A 3 -4.31 9.47 16.91
C GLU A 3 -4.45 9.57 15.39
N LYS A 4 -4.09 10.72 14.82
CA LYS A 4 -3.90 10.84 13.38
C LYS A 4 -2.71 9.96 13.03
N THR A 5 -2.95 8.73 12.59
CA THR A 5 -1.93 7.90 11.95
C THR A 5 -1.35 8.71 10.81
N GLN A 6 -0.09 9.15 10.97
CA GLN A 6 0.62 9.83 9.91
C GLN A 6 0.65 8.89 8.70
N LYS A 7 0.22 9.40 7.54
CA LYS A 7 0.26 8.65 6.27
C LYS A 7 1.73 8.48 5.88
N ILE A 8 2.32 7.36 6.30
CA ILE A 8 3.73 7.06 6.07
C ILE A 8 3.78 5.87 5.10
N VAL A 9 4.53 6.04 4.02
CA VAL A 9 4.91 4.92 3.16
C VAL A 9 6.26 4.39 3.66
N LYS A 10 6.30 3.12 4.04
CA LYS A 10 7.50 2.43 4.53
C LYS A 10 7.93 1.40 3.50
N ILE A 11 9.17 1.49 3.03
CA ILE A 11 9.74 0.57 2.04
C ILE A 11 10.97 -0.07 2.66
N ALA A 12 10.93 -1.39 2.83
CA ALA A 12 12.04 -2.15 3.39
C ALA A 12 13.20 -2.27 2.40
N PRO A 13 14.44 -2.52 2.89
CA PRO A 13 15.60 -2.77 2.03
C PRO A 13 15.34 -3.89 1.01
N GLY A 14 15.85 -3.71 -0.21
CA GLY A 14 15.72 -4.68 -1.29
C GLY A 14 14.33 -4.77 -1.91
N ALA A 15 13.36 -3.96 -1.48
CA ALA A 15 12.11 -3.79 -2.22
C ALA A 15 12.36 -2.93 -3.47
N ALA A 16 11.77 -3.34 -4.59
CA ALA A 16 11.80 -2.60 -5.86
C ALA A 16 10.43 -2.00 -6.12
N VAL A 17 10.31 -0.68 -6.01
CA VAL A 17 9.03 0.02 -6.09
C VAL A 17 9.10 1.07 -7.20
N ARG A 18 8.35 0.87 -8.30
CA ARG A 18 8.25 1.85 -9.39
C ARG A 18 6.86 2.45 -9.45
N VAL A 19 6.69 3.59 -8.78
CA VAL A 19 5.38 4.22 -8.56
C VAL A 19 5.08 5.30 -9.60
N GLU A 20 4.48 4.89 -10.73
CA GLU A 20 3.92 5.84 -11.71
C GLU A 20 2.49 6.27 -11.35
N ARG A 21 1.65 5.38 -10.77
CA ARG A 21 0.28 5.71 -10.31
C ARG A 21 0.12 5.91 -8.80
N GLY A 22 1.14 5.53 -8.01
CA GLY A 22 1.34 5.99 -6.63
C GLY A 22 0.86 5.05 -5.52
N ILE A 23 1.55 5.12 -4.38
CA ILE A 23 1.20 4.49 -3.10
C ILE A 23 0.68 5.60 -2.18
N LYS A 24 -0.49 5.40 -1.57
CA LYS A 24 -1.19 6.41 -0.76
C LYS A 24 -1.62 5.84 0.59
N GLY A 25 -1.47 6.66 1.63
CA GLY A 25 -1.90 6.31 2.99
C GLY A 25 -0.81 5.61 3.81
N ASP A 26 -1.22 4.86 4.82
CA ASP A 26 -0.32 4.03 5.63
C ASP A 26 -0.06 2.71 4.90
N VAL A 27 1.09 2.63 4.22
CA VAL A 27 1.45 1.47 3.40
C VAL A 27 2.86 1.02 3.77
N THR A 28 2.99 -0.26 4.07
CA THR A 28 4.28 -0.90 4.37
C THR A 28 4.58 -1.97 3.33
N ILE A 29 5.74 -1.85 2.70
CA ILE A 29 6.25 -2.81 1.70
C ILE A 29 7.41 -3.58 2.31
N GLY A 30 7.22 -4.89 2.46
CA GLY A 30 8.20 -5.82 3.02
C GLY A 30 9.41 -6.02 2.10
N PRO A 31 10.51 -6.56 2.65
CA PRO A 31 11.76 -6.73 1.92
C PRO A 31 11.57 -7.65 0.71
N ARG A 32 12.43 -7.48 -0.30
CA ARG A 32 12.41 -8.27 -1.55
C ARG A 32 11.07 -8.27 -2.30
N THR A 33 10.18 -7.33 -1.98
CA THR A 33 8.90 -7.16 -2.67
C THR A 33 9.08 -6.31 -3.91
N ILE A 34 8.42 -6.71 -5.00
CA ILE A 34 8.40 -5.97 -6.26
C ILE A 34 7.01 -5.38 -6.48
N ILE A 35 6.95 -4.08 -6.71
CA ILE A 35 5.75 -3.39 -7.20
C ILE A 35 6.04 -2.85 -8.59
N GLN A 36 5.36 -3.44 -9.58
CA GLN A 36 5.50 -3.09 -10.99
C GLN A 36 4.90 -1.72 -11.32
N PRO A 37 5.29 -1.10 -12.46
CA PRO A 37 4.69 0.14 -12.95
C PRO A 37 3.16 0.03 -13.04
N LYS A 38 2.48 1.18 -12.92
CA LYS A 38 1.01 1.33 -12.96
C LYS A 38 0.23 0.62 -11.84
N ALA A 39 0.88 -0.14 -10.95
CA ALA A 39 0.24 -0.68 -9.75
C ALA A 39 -0.11 0.46 -8.76
N GLN A 40 -1.14 0.23 -7.95
CA GLN A 40 -1.63 1.18 -6.94
C GLN A 40 -1.88 0.49 -5.60
N SER A 41 -1.54 1.17 -4.50
CA SER A 41 -1.88 0.76 -3.14
C SER A 41 -2.46 1.95 -2.39
N ILE A 42 -3.72 1.84 -1.97
CA ILE A 42 -4.51 2.95 -1.42
C ILE A 42 -5.09 2.54 -0.06
N ALA A 43 -4.46 3.04 1.01
CA ALA A 43 -4.85 2.80 2.39
C ALA A 43 -5.75 3.95 2.91
N GLU A 44 -7.07 3.80 2.79
CA GLU A 44 -8.07 4.80 3.20
C GLU A 44 -8.71 4.52 4.56
N ALA A 45 -9.05 3.25 4.85
CA ALA A 45 -9.73 2.85 6.09
C ALA A 45 -8.83 2.10 7.08
N GLY A 46 -7.55 1.95 6.78
CA GLY A 46 -6.57 1.26 7.61
C GLY A 46 -5.30 0.97 6.82
N PRO A 47 -4.26 0.43 7.47
CA PRO A 47 -2.98 0.18 6.84
C PRO A 47 -3.08 -0.91 5.76
N ILE A 48 -2.18 -0.84 4.77
CA ILE A 48 -1.88 -1.94 3.85
C ILE A 48 -0.46 -2.43 4.16
N VAL A 49 -0.30 -3.72 4.44
CA VAL A 49 1.01 -4.33 4.69
C VAL A 49 1.25 -5.44 3.68
N THR A 50 2.23 -5.25 2.82
CA THR A 50 2.72 -6.28 1.91
C THR A 50 3.90 -6.98 2.59
N GLY A 51 3.81 -8.29 2.79
CA GLY A 51 4.87 -9.09 3.41
C GLY A 51 6.11 -9.25 2.53
N GLU A 52 7.08 -10.03 2.98
CA GLU A 52 8.32 -10.30 2.24
C GLU A 52 8.12 -11.10 0.94
N GLY A 53 8.92 -10.78 -0.08
CA GLY A 53 9.07 -11.62 -1.29
C GLY A 53 7.84 -11.65 -2.21
N ASN A 54 6.94 -10.68 -2.09
CA ASN A 54 5.73 -10.61 -2.91
C ASN A 54 5.96 -9.88 -4.24
N LEU A 55 5.07 -10.12 -5.19
CA LEU A 55 5.04 -9.45 -6.50
C LEU A 55 3.64 -8.86 -6.73
N ILE A 56 3.56 -7.53 -6.84
CA ILE A 56 2.36 -6.81 -7.26
C ILE A 56 2.56 -6.40 -8.71
N GLU A 57 1.81 -7.04 -9.60
CA GLU A 57 1.93 -6.91 -11.05
C GLU A 57 1.39 -5.58 -11.60
N GLU A 58 1.75 -5.30 -12.85
CA GLU A 58 1.32 -4.09 -13.55
C GLU A 58 -0.22 -3.99 -13.58
N GLN A 59 -0.74 -2.77 -13.39
CA GLN A 59 -2.19 -2.44 -13.32
C GLN A 59 -2.94 -3.01 -12.10
N ALA A 60 -2.29 -3.75 -11.20
CA ALA A 60 -2.94 -4.19 -9.97
C ALA A 60 -3.34 -3.00 -9.08
N ILE A 61 -4.54 -3.07 -8.50
CA ILE A 61 -5.08 -2.03 -7.62
C ILE A 61 -5.47 -2.68 -6.30
N VAL A 62 -4.78 -2.31 -5.23
CA VAL A 62 -5.07 -2.74 -3.86
C VAL A 62 -5.64 -1.55 -3.09
N ILE A 63 -6.86 -1.67 -2.58
CA ILE A 63 -7.55 -0.60 -1.85
C ILE A 63 -8.12 -1.15 -0.55
N ASN A 64 -7.79 -0.49 0.56
CA ASN A 64 -8.45 -0.68 1.84
C ASN A 64 -9.42 0.48 2.09
N VAL A 65 -10.71 0.24 1.83
CA VAL A 65 -11.82 1.21 1.99
C VAL A 65 -12.75 0.79 3.13
N SER A 66 -13.40 1.76 3.75
CA SER A 66 -14.44 1.47 4.73
C SER A 66 -15.69 1.06 3.96
N VAL A 67 -16.23 -0.11 4.26
CA VAL A 67 -17.57 -0.46 3.77
C VAL A 67 -18.59 0.52 4.36
N PRO A 68 -19.46 1.14 3.55
CA PRO A 68 -20.54 1.95 4.09
C PRO A 68 -21.42 1.10 4.99
N SER A 69 -21.57 1.50 6.25
CA SER A 69 -22.58 0.91 7.14
C SER A 69 -23.96 1.24 6.55
N HIS A 70 -24.72 0.23 6.14
CA HIS A 70 -26.11 0.42 5.77
C HIS A 70 -26.84 0.91 7.02
N LYS A 71 -27.27 2.19 7.02
CA LYS A 71 -28.20 2.74 8.01
C LYS A 71 -29.62 2.42 7.60
#